data_AF-A0A6J1AQG5-F1
#
_entry.id   AF-A0A6J1AQG5-F1
#
_cell.length_a   1.000
_cell.length_b   1.000
_cell.length_c   1.000
_cell.angle_alpha   90.00
_cell.angle_beta   90.00
_cell.angle_gamma   90.00
#
_symmetry.space_group_name_H-M   'P 1'
#
loop_
_entity.id
_entity.type
_entity.pdbx_description
1 polymer ?
#
loop_
_entity_poly.entity_id
_entity_poly.type
_entity_poly.pdbx_seq_one_letter_code
_entity_poly.pdbx_strand_id
1 'polypeptide(L)'
;MMLVVLVMHDLQLIHTDLKPENILLVSSEYIKVPDYKFLSRSTKDGSYFKNLPKSSAIKLIDFGSTTFEHQDHSYVVSTRHYRAPEVILGLGWNYPCDLWSVGCILVELCSGEALFQTHENLEHLAMMERVLGPLPQHMVLRADRRAEKYFRRGTRLDWPDGATSRESLRAVWKLPRLPNLIMQHVDHSAGDLIDLLQGLLRYDPAERLKAREALRHPFFTRDHRRFGYPL
;
A
#
# COMPACT_ATOMS: atom_id res chain seq x y z
N MET A 1 12.42 -2.09 -4.33
CA MET A 1 11.76 -1.39 -3.21
C MET A 1 12.06 -2.07 -1.88
N MET A 2 11.65 -3.33 -1.67
CA MET A 2 11.88 -4.02 -0.38
C MET A 2 13.35 -4.08 0.07
N LEU A 3 14.30 -4.32 -0.86
CA LEU A 3 15.74 -4.26 -0.58
C LEU A 3 16.19 -2.88 -0.08
N VAL A 4 15.66 -1.80 -0.66
CA VAL A 4 16.03 -0.43 -0.27
C VAL A 4 15.52 -0.14 1.15
N VAL A 5 14.26 -0.50 1.42
CA VAL A 5 13.66 -0.37 2.76
C VAL A 5 14.44 -1.16 3.80
N LEU A 6 14.86 -2.40 3.48
CA LEU A 6 15.71 -3.19 4.37
C LEU A 6 17.03 -2.46 4.71
N VAL A 7 17.73 -1.94 3.70
CA VAL A 7 18.99 -1.22 3.91
C VAL A 7 18.77 0.03 4.75
N MET A 8 17.70 0.80 4.51
CA MET A 8 17.37 1.96 5.33
C MET A 8 17.12 1.57 6.78
N HIS A 9 16.34 0.52 7.02
CA HIS A 9 16.00 0.07 8.37
C HIS A 9 17.22 -0.49 9.11
N ASP A 10 18.11 -1.22 8.41
CA ASP A 10 19.40 -1.67 8.97
C ASP A 10 20.32 -0.47 9.31
N LEU A 11 20.17 0.68 8.63
CA LEU A 11 20.84 1.96 8.94
C LEU A 11 20.07 2.83 9.94
N GLN A 12 19.04 2.27 10.57
CA GLN A 12 18.16 2.93 11.53
C GLN A 12 17.37 4.14 10.98
N LEU A 13 17.18 4.20 9.66
CA LEU A 13 16.42 5.24 8.97
C LEU A 13 15.00 4.77 8.64
N ILE A 14 14.04 5.66 8.77
CA ILE A 14 12.63 5.46 8.38
C ILE A 14 12.35 6.50 7.29
N HIS A 15 11.87 6.08 6.11
CA HIS A 15 11.65 7.03 5.00
C HIS A 15 10.46 7.95 5.25
N THR A 16 9.38 7.39 5.79
CA THR A 16 8.12 8.05 6.19
C THR A 16 7.27 8.64 5.06
N ASP A 17 7.73 8.68 3.81
CA ASP A 17 6.99 9.20 2.64
C ASP A 17 7.21 8.35 1.38
N LEU A 18 7.10 7.03 1.53
CA LEU A 18 7.12 6.11 0.40
C LEU A 18 5.81 6.22 -0.39
N LYS A 19 5.95 6.51 -1.69
CA LYS A 19 4.87 6.65 -2.66
C LYS A 19 5.42 6.47 -4.09
N PRO A 20 4.60 6.16 -5.10
CA PRO A 20 5.05 5.95 -6.47
C PRO A 20 5.85 7.13 -7.03
N GLU A 21 5.51 8.37 -6.67
CA GLU A 21 6.19 9.59 -7.10
C GLU A 21 7.66 9.64 -6.64
N ASN A 22 7.98 8.95 -5.54
CA ASN A 22 9.32 8.88 -4.98
C ASN A 22 10.12 7.65 -5.48
N ILE A 23 9.58 6.89 -6.44
CA ILE A 23 10.23 5.72 -7.04
C ILE A 23 10.46 5.98 -8.53
N LEU A 24 11.71 6.25 -8.90
CA LEU A 24 12.07 6.52 -10.29
C LEU A 24 12.63 5.30 -10.99
N LEU A 25 12.23 5.09 -12.24
CA LEU A 25 12.92 4.17 -13.14
C LEU A 25 14.32 4.70 -13.43
N VAL A 26 15.31 3.81 -13.43
CA VAL A 26 16.69 4.16 -13.79
C VAL A 26 16.81 4.56 -15.27
N SER A 27 15.94 4.00 -16.11
CA SER A 27 15.83 4.35 -17.53
C SER A 27 14.37 4.56 -17.89
N SER A 28 14.10 5.60 -18.68
CA SER A 28 12.78 5.89 -19.24
C SER A 28 12.50 5.14 -20.55
N GLU A 29 13.44 4.30 -21.02
CA GLU A 29 13.24 3.53 -22.25
C GLU A 29 12.12 2.50 -22.08
N TYR A 30 11.28 2.40 -23.11
CA TYR A 30 10.17 1.45 -23.16
C TYR A 30 10.06 0.79 -24.54
N ILE A 31 9.35 -0.33 -24.57
CA ILE A 31 8.87 -0.98 -25.80
C ILE A 31 7.34 -0.86 -25.88
N LYS A 32 6.82 -0.74 -27.08
CA LYS A 32 5.37 -0.79 -27.33
C LYS A 32 4.97 -2.24 -27.52
N VAL A 33 4.07 -2.75 -26.68
CA VAL A 33 3.51 -4.09 -26.83
C VAL A 33 2.01 -4.01 -27.06
N PRO A 34 1.41 -4.86 -27.92
CA PRO A 34 -0.03 -4.84 -28.13
C PRO A 34 -0.77 -5.20 -26.84
N ASP A 35 -1.87 -4.51 -26.57
CA ASP A 35 -2.72 -4.75 -25.41
C ASP A 35 -3.93 -5.63 -25.78
N TYR A 36 -3.74 -6.93 -25.62
CA TYR A 36 -4.76 -7.92 -25.96
C TYR A 36 -5.91 -7.99 -24.93
N LYS A 37 -5.80 -7.39 -23.74
CA LYS A 37 -6.89 -7.40 -22.73
C LYS A 37 -8.08 -6.51 -23.18
N PHE A 38 -7.83 -5.45 -23.95
CA PHE A 38 -8.85 -4.53 -24.47
C PHE A 38 -9.57 -5.01 -25.75
N LEU A 39 -9.00 -6.00 -26.47
CA LEU A 39 -9.61 -6.55 -27.68
C LEU A 39 -10.93 -7.29 -27.43
N SER A 40 -11.23 -7.68 -26.18
CA SER A 40 -12.49 -8.33 -25.82
C SER A 40 -13.68 -7.35 -25.63
N ARG A 41 -13.44 -6.02 -25.60
CA ARG A 41 -14.47 -5.02 -25.23
C ARG A 41 -14.82 -4.00 -26.31
N SER A 42 -14.28 -4.07 -27.54
CA SER A 42 -14.61 -3.11 -28.61
C SER A 42 -14.49 -3.70 -30.02
N THR A 43 -15.51 -3.49 -30.84
CA THR A 43 -15.58 -3.82 -32.28
C THR A 43 -15.10 -2.67 -33.18
N LYS A 44 -14.24 -1.76 -32.68
CA LYS A 44 -13.69 -0.67 -33.51
C LYS A 44 -12.17 -0.75 -33.63
N ASP A 45 -11.74 -0.80 -34.90
CA ASP A 45 -10.38 -0.69 -35.41
C ASP A 45 -9.49 0.24 -34.59
N GLY A 46 -8.59 -0.35 -33.82
CA GLY A 46 -7.55 0.35 -33.09
C GLY A 46 -6.70 -0.65 -32.35
N SER A 47 -5.51 -0.96 -32.86
CA SER A 47 -4.53 -1.74 -32.11
C SER A 47 -4.09 -0.91 -30.90
N TYR A 48 -4.61 -1.23 -29.71
CA TYR A 48 -4.16 -0.62 -28.46
C TYR A 48 -2.74 -1.13 -28.15
N PHE A 49 -1.82 -0.22 -27.86
CA PHE A 49 -0.46 -0.55 -27.41
C PHE A 49 -0.26 -0.02 -25.99
N LYS A 50 0.48 -0.78 -25.18
CA LYS A 50 0.97 -0.34 -23.87
C LYS A 50 2.49 -0.16 -23.92
N ASN A 51 2.99 0.83 -23.19
CA ASN A 51 4.42 1.06 -23.04
C ASN A 51 4.93 0.20 -21.87
N LEU A 52 5.77 -0.78 -22.16
CA LEU A 52 6.43 -1.60 -21.16
C LEU A 52 7.86 -1.09 -20.98
N PRO A 53 8.30 -0.67 -19.77
CA PRO A 53 9.68 -0.30 -19.52
C PRO A 53 10.64 -1.42 -19.94
N LYS A 54 11.75 -1.08 -20.60
CA LYS A 54 12.78 -2.06 -20.98
C LYS A 54 13.50 -2.64 -19.76
N SER A 55 13.54 -1.90 -18.67
CA SER A 55 14.14 -2.29 -17.39
C SER A 55 13.20 -1.92 -16.26
N SER A 56 13.09 -2.80 -15.26
CA SER A 56 12.37 -2.56 -14.01
C SER A 56 13.29 -2.03 -12.89
N ALA A 57 14.54 -1.70 -13.21
CA ALA A 57 15.47 -1.11 -12.24
C ALA A 57 14.95 0.25 -11.77
N ILE A 58 14.91 0.43 -10.45
CA ILE A 58 14.37 1.62 -9.78
C ILE A 58 15.36 2.21 -8.80
N LYS A 59 15.18 3.50 -8.49
CA LYS A 59 15.83 4.21 -7.38
C LYS A 59 14.77 4.89 -6.53
N LEU A 60 14.99 4.87 -5.22
CA LEU A 60 14.23 5.64 -4.26
C LEU A 60 14.83 7.05 -4.16
N ILE A 61 13.98 8.05 -4.13
CA ILE A 61 14.36 9.46 -4.00
C ILE A 61 13.58 10.11 -2.85
N ASP A 62 13.86 11.40 -2.62
CA ASP A 62 13.14 12.25 -1.66
C ASP A 62 13.25 11.80 -0.19
N PHE A 63 14.46 11.91 0.34
CA PHE A 63 14.76 11.65 1.76
C PHE A 63 14.45 12.86 2.67
N GLY A 64 13.72 13.88 2.19
CA GLY A 64 13.46 15.11 2.93
C GLY A 64 12.63 14.91 4.20
N SER A 65 11.85 13.83 4.25
CA SER A 65 11.06 13.42 5.43
C SER A 65 11.66 12.22 6.18
N THR A 66 12.85 11.75 5.78
CA THR A 66 13.49 10.61 6.44
C THR A 66 13.93 11.00 7.85
N THR A 67 13.70 10.12 8.82
CA THR A 67 14.08 10.32 10.22
C THR A 67 14.87 9.12 10.74
N PHE A 68 15.65 9.33 11.81
CA PHE A 68 16.21 8.25 12.61
C PHE A 68 15.19 7.77 13.65
N GLU A 69 15.24 6.50 14.01
CA GLU A 69 14.36 5.89 15.03
C GLU A 69 14.39 6.60 16.40
N HIS A 70 15.53 7.18 16.78
CA HIS A 70 15.72 7.79 18.10
C HIS A 70 15.43 9.30 18.14
N GLN A 71 15.00 9.90 17.02
CA GLN A 71 14.65 11.32 16.97
C GLN A 71 13.19 11.55 17.36
N ASP A 72 12.84 12.79 17.70
CA ASP A 72 11.45 13.16 17.97
C ASP A 72 10.59 12.92 16.72
N HIS A 73 9.65 11.98 16.84
CA HIS A 73 8.76 11.65 15.74
C HIS A 73 7.66 12.72 15.60
N SER A 74 7.50 13.24 14.39
CA SER A 74 6.33 14.06 14.07
C SER A 74 5.05 13.25 14.26
N TYR A 75 3.98 13.90 14.69
CA TYR A 75 2.71 13.21 14.94
C TYR A 75 2.12 12.59 13.67
N VAL A 76 2.28 13.25 12.52
CA VAL A 76 1.77 12.78 11.23
C VAL A 76 2.91 12.73 10.24
N VAL A 77 3.03 11.58 9.58
CA VAL A 77 3.90 11.33 8.44
C VAL A 77 3.13 10.72 7.28
N SER A 78 3.83 10.54 6.16
CA SER A 78 3.35 9.95 4.92
C SER A 78 2.31 10.76 4.18
N THR A 79 2.42 10.74 2.86
CA THR A 79 1.32 11.09 1.97
C THR A 79 0.10 10.23 2.29
N ARG A 80 -1.08 10.85 2.38
CA ARG A 80 -2.30 10.27 2.99
C ARG A 80 -2.65 8.87 2.46
N HIS A 81 -2.58 8.64 1.16
CA HIS A 81 -2.99 7.36 0.54
C HIS A 81 -2.10 6.16 0.94
N TYR A 82 -0.89 6.42 1.45
CA TYR A 82 0.08 5.39 1.84
C TYR A 82 0.31 5.37 3.35
N ARG A 83 -0.47 6.15 4.11
CA ARG A 83 -0.32 6.32 5.55
C ARG A 83 -0.84 5.10 6.32
N ALA A 84 0.00 4.60 7.23
CA ALA A 84 -0.31 3.45 8.06
C ALA A 84 -1.39 3.76 9.13
N PRO A 85 -2.19 2.76 9.55
CA PRO A 85 -3.27 2.93 10.52
C PRO A 85 -2.79 3.45 11.87
N GLU A 86 -1.62 3.00 12.36
CA GLU A 86 -1.05 3.46 13.63
C GLU A 86 -0.73 4.97 13.63
N VAL A 87 -0.40 5.53 12.47
CA VAL A 87 -0.19 6.99 12.29
C VAL A 87 -1.53 7.73 12.38
N ILE A 88 -2.59 7.19 11.76
CA ILE A 88 -3.94 7.79 11.80
C ILE A 88 -4.53 7.74 13.22
N LEU A 89 -4.28 6.64 13.93
CA LEU A 89 -4.78 6.38 15.29
C LEU A 89 -3.93 7.02 16.39
N GLY A 90 -2.79 7.64 16.05
CA GLY A 90 -1.92 8.28 17.03
C GLY A 90 -1.21 7.31 17.98
N LEU A 91 -0.97 6.06 17.55
CA LEU A 91 -0.37 5.01 18.38
C LEU A 91 1.17 5.07 18.44
N GLY A 92 1.76 6.08 17.82
CA GLY A 92 3.18 6.10 17.47
C GLY A 92 3.47 5.26 16.22
N TRP A 93 4.59 5.55 15.58
CA TRP A 93 5.04 4.86 14.38
C TRP A 93 6.56 4.70 14.40
N ASN A 94 7.03 3.71 13.66
CA ASN A 94 8.44 3.37 13.46
C ASN A 94 8.58 2.64 12.11
N TYR A 95 9.66 1.91 11.85
CA TYR A 95 9.94 1.13 10.63
C TYR A 95 8.73 0.48 9.95
N PRO A 96 7.77 -0.17 10.66
CA PRO A 96 6.64 -0.83 10.00
C PRO A 96 5.76 0.09 9.16
N CYS A 97 5.75 1.41 9.39
CA CYS A 97 4.92 2.33 8.59
C CYS A 97 5.35 2.36 7.12
N ASP A 98 6.66 2.27 6.84
CA ASP A 98 7.19 2.17 5.48
C ASP A 98 6.69 0.88 4.78
N LEU A 99 6.57 -0.23 5.52
CA LEU A 99 6.11 -1.52 4.97
C LEU A 99 4.62 -1.48 4.61
N TRP A 100 3.82 -0.73 5.35
CA TRP A 100 2.44 -0.45 4.98
C TRP A 100 2.37 0.34 3.66
N SER A 101 3.16 1.42 3.55
CA SER A 101 3.23 2.23 2.33
C SER A 101 3.66 1.40 1.12
N VAL A 102 4.64 0.51 1.30
CA VAL A 102 5.05 -0.49 0.29
C VAL A 102 3.88 -1.39 -0.11
N GLY A 103 3.10 -1.89 0.84
CA GLY A 103 1.89 -2.67 0.56
C GLY A 103 0.90 -1.92 -0.32
N CYS A 104 0.60 -0.65 0.01
CA CYS A 104 -0.28 0.20 -0.79
C CYS A 104 0.26 0.42 -2.21
N ILE A 105 1.56 0.71 -2.37
CA ILE A 105 2.21 0.92 -3.67
C ILE A 105 2.12 -0.34 -4.52
N LEU A 106 2.34 -1.52 -3.94
CA LEU A 106 2.26 -2.78 -4.70
C LEU A 106 0.85 -3.05 -5.22
N VAL A 107 -0.19 -2.70 -4.45
CA VAL A 107 -1.58 -2.79 -4.91
C VAL A 107 -1.84 -1.82 -6.06
N GLU A 108 -1.37 -0.58 -5.94
CA GLU A 108 -1.49 0.44 -7.00
C GLU A 108 -0.74 0.06 -8.28
N LEU A 109 0.44 -0.56 -8.19
CA LEU A 109 1.14 -1.09 -9.36
C LEU A 109 0.35 -2.19 -10.08
N CYS A 110 -0.54 -2.90 -9.37
CA CYS A 110 -1.40 -3.93 -9.96
C CYS A 110 -2.67 -3.32 -10.59
N SER A 111 -3.34 -2.41 -9.87
CA SER A 111 -4.64 -1.85 -10.30
C SER A 111 -4.51 -0.63 -11.20
N GLY A 112 -3.41 0.12 -11.10
CA GLY A 112 -3.24 1.45 -11.69
C GLY A 112 -3.90 2.58 -10.88
N GLU A 113 -4.50 2.28 -9.72
CA GLU A 113 -5.18 3.25 -8.86
C GLU A 113 -4.72 3.11 -7.41
N ALA A 114 -4.53 4.23 -6.71
CA ALA A 114 -4.21 4.24 -5.29
C ALA A 114 -5.25 3.46 -4.48
N LEU A 115 -4.79 2.53 -3.63
CA LEU A 115 -5.66 1.65 -2.84
C LEU A 115 -6.65 2.42 -1.95
N PHE A 116 -6.17 3.48 -1.30
CA PHE A 116 -6.95 4.32 -0.39
C PHE A 116 -6.98 5.77 -0.88
N GLN A 117 -7.76 6.02 -1.93
CA GLN A 117 -7.93 7.36 -2.50
C GLN A 117 -8.94 8.18 -1.68
N THR A 118 -8.46 8.96 -0.73
CA THR A 118 -9.30 9.72 0.22
C THR A 118 -8.59 10.99 0.68
N HIS A 119 -9.37 11.95 1.17
CA HIS A 119 -8.89 13.19 1.77
C HIS A 119 -9.22 13.32 3.26
N GLU A 120 -9.82 12.29 3.87
CA GLU A 120 -10.32 12.34 5.26
C GLU A 120 -9.97 11.04 6.01
N ASN A 121 -9.68 11.11 7.32
CA ASN A 121 -9.16 9.97 8.08
C ASN A 121 -10.23 8.92 8.43
N LEU A 122 -11.47 9.32 8.75
CA LEU A 122 -12.57 8.40 9.01
C LEU A 122 -12.91 7.59 7.76
N GLU A 123 -12.99 8.27 6.61
CA GLU A 123 -13.13 7.61 5.31
C GLU A 123 -11.96 6.66 5.06
N HIS A 124 -10.72 7.08 5.32
CA HIS A 124 -9.54 6.22 5.16
C HIS A 124 -9.64 4.94 6.00
N LEU A 125 -9.96 5.05 7.29
CA LEU A 125 -10.17 3.90 8.16
C LEU A 125 -11.33 3.01 7.68
N ALA A 126 -12.41 3.59 7.14
CA ALA A 126 -13.54 2.84 6.59
C ALA A 126 -13.15 2.08 5.31
N MET A 127 -12.32 2.68 4.44
CA MET A 127 -11.75 2.00 3.28
C MET A 127 -10.85 0.84 3.71
N MET A 128 -10.02 1.03 4.74
CA MET A 128 -9.22 -0.06 5.30
C MET A 128 -10.13 -1.19 5.79
N GLU A 129 -11.17 -0.90 6.60
CA GLU A 129 -12.08 -1.93 7.10
C GLU A 129 -12.82 -2.68 5.98
N ARG A 130 -13.15 -1.97 4.90
CA ARG A 130 -13.78 -2.54 3.71
C ARG A 130 -12.86 -3.51 2.97
N VAL A 131 -11.57 -3.18 2.85
CA VAL A 131 -10.58 -3.96 2.09
C VAL A 131 -10.03 -5.12 2.92
N LEU A 132 -9.65 -4.86 4.17
CA LEU A 132 -8.81 -5.74 5.01
C LEU A 132 -9.58 -6.46 6.13
N GLY A 133 -10.73 -5.93 6.54
CA GLY A 133 -11.50 -6.44 7.68
C GLY A 133 -11.47 -5.46 8.85
N PRO A 134 -12.19 -5.73 9.94
CA PRO A 134 -12.31 -4.78 11.06
C PRO A 134 -10.95 -4.43 11.67
N LEU A 135 -10.81 -3.20 12.16
CA LEU A 135 -9.64 -2.78 12.93
C LEU A 135 -9.50 -3.63 14.20
N PRO A 136 -8.28 -4.03 14.60
CA PRO A 136 -8.08 -4.77 15.84
C PRO A 136 -8.51 -3.94 17.06
N GLN A 137 -9.30 -4.56 17.95
CA GLN A 137 -9.90 -3.85 19.08
C GLN A 137 -8.86 -3.22 20.00
N HIS A 138 -7.70 -3.86 20.19
CA HIS A 138 -6.63 -3.31 21.04
C HIS A 138 -6.00 -2.04 20.47
N MET A 139 -5.99 -1.88 19.14
CA MET A 139 -5.53 -0.64 18.51
C MET A 139 -6.56 0.47 18.70
N VAL A 140 -7.86 0.15 18.53
CA VAL A 140 -8.95 1.11 18.76
C VAL A 140 -8.96 1.63 20.19
N LEU A 141 -8.81 0.73 21.18
CA LEU A 141 -8.81 1.09 22.61
C LEU A 141 -7.58 1.92 23.02
N ARG A 142 -6.49 1.84 22.27
CA ARG A 142 -5.25 2.59 22.52
C ARG A 142 -5.15 3.88 21.71
N ALA A 143 -6.10 4.12 20.79
CA ALA A 143 -6.10 5.30 19.93
C ALA A 143 -6.04 6.58 20.77
N ASP A 144 -5.34 7.59 20.27
CA ASP A 144 -5.17 8.82 21.02
C ASP A 144 -6.46 9.67 21.02
N ARG A 145 -6.46 10.75 21.82
CA ARG A 145 -7.61 11.67 21.94
C ARG A 145 -8.04 12.31 20.61
N ARG A 146 -7.13 12.43 19.63
CA ARG A 146 -7.44 13.04 18.33
C ARG A 146 -8.17 12.04 17.42
N ALA A 147 -7.92 10.75 17.61
CA ALA A 147 -8.55 9.66 16.89
C ALA A 147 -9.88 9.18 17.51
N GLU A 148 -10.16 9.48 18.78
CA GLU A 148 -11.42 9.12 19.45
C GLU A 148 -12.68 9.51 18.65
N LYS A 149 -12.66 10.67 17.98
CA LYS A 149 -13.77 11.17 17.15
C LYS A 149 -14.15 10.26 15.97
N TYR A 150 -13.28 9.31 15.60
CA TYR A 150 -13.56 8.37 14.53
C TYR A 150 -14.37 7.16 15.00
N PHE A 151 -14.62 7.02 16.30
CA PHE A 151 -15.25 5.83 16.88
C PHE A 151 -16.53 6.17 17.65
N ARG A 152 -17.59 5.42 17.36
CA ARG A 152 -18.81 5.41 18.17
C ARG A 152 -18.66 4.50 19.36
N ARG A 153 -19.05 5.03 20.53
CA ARG A 153 -18.98 4.32 21.82
C ARG A 153 -17.58 3.73 22.08
N GLY A 154 -16.53 4.38 21.55
CA GLY A 154 -15.11 3.99 21.71
C GLY A 154 -14.72 2.62 21.16
N THR A 155 -15.56 1.96 20.36
CA THR A 155 -15.32 0.55 19.97
C THR A 155 -15.56 0.23 18.50
N ARG A 156 -16.41 1.00 17.80
CA ARG A 156 -16.71 0.78 16.39
C ARG A 156 -16.49 2.05 15.61
N LEU A 157 -16.01 1.94 14.38
CA LEU A 157 -15.84 3.09 13.51
C LEU A 157 -17.18 3.83 13.34
N ASP A 158 -17.14 5.16 13.33
CA ASP A 158 -18.31 6.01 13.07
C ASP A 158 -18.69 6.02 11.58
N TRP A 159 -18.91 4.83 11.03
CA TRP A 159 -19.25 4.62 9.63
C TRP A 159 -20.49 3.72 9.53
N PRO A 160 -21.44 4.00 8.61
CA PRO A 160 -21.45 5.05 7.59
C PRO A 160 -21.92 6.44 8.07
N ASP A 161 -22.41 6.57 9.31
CA ASP A 161 -23.11 7.80 9.72
C ASP A 161 -22.21 9.04 9.84
N GLY A 162 -20.91 8.84 10.11
CA GLY A 162 -19.91 9.91 10.10
C GLY A 162 -19.35 10.24 8.70
N ALA A 163 -19.87 9.64 7.63
CA ALA A 163 -19.43 9.96 6.27
C ALA A 163 -19.69 11.42 5.90
N THR A 164 -18.71 12.07 5.27
CA THR A 164 -18.78 13.50 4.92
C THR A 164 -19.70 13.79 3.73
N SER A 165 -19.96 12.80 2.87
CA SER A 165 -20.79 12.95 1.68
C SER A 165 -21.25 11.60 1.11
N ARG A 166 -22.19 11.64 0.15
CA ARG A 166 -22.61 10.46 -0.62
C ARG A 166 -21.48 9.93 -1.51
N GLU A 167 -20.61 10.81 -1.98
CA GLU A 167 -19.42 10.47 -2.76
C GLU A 167 -18.47 9.63 -1.89
N SER A 168 -18.28 10.02 -0.63
CA SER A 168 -17.47 9.29 0.33
C SER A 168 -18.02 7.89 0.62
N LEU A 169 -19.34 7.78 0.83
CA LEU A 169 -20.02 6.48 0.98
C LEU A 169 -19.78 5.57 -0.23
N ARG A 170 -19.95 6.11 -1.44
CA ARG A 170 -19.72 5.37 -2.70
C ARG A 170 -18.27 4.95 -2.85
N ALA A 171 -17.32 5.82 -2.48
CA ALA A 171 -15.90 5.55 -2.57
C ALA A 171 -15.47 4.38 -1.67
N VAL A 172 -16.05 4.24 -0.47
CA VAL A 172 -15.81 3.07 0.38
C VAL A 172 -16.53 1.85 -0.16
N TRP A 173 -17.83 1.92 -0.48
CA TRP A 173 -18.60 0.72 -0.85
C TRP A 173 -18.14 0.05 -2.15
N LYS A 174 -17.60 0.83 -3.11
CA LYS A 174 -17.05 0.29 -4.37
C LYS A 174 -15.82 -0.60 -4.17
N LEU A 175 -15.09 -0.46 -3.06
CA LEU A 175 -13.86 -1.21 -2.84
C LEU A 175 -14.16 -2.70 -2.59
N PRO A 176 -13.53 -3.63 -3.33
CA PRO A 176 -13.59 -5.05 -3.03
C PRO A 176 -12.65 -5.41 -1.87
N ARG A 177 -12.78 -6.64 -1.34
CA ARG A 177 -11.79 -7.21 -0.41
C ARG A 177 -10.45 -7.37 -1.12
N LEU A 178 -9.33 -7.29 -0.39
CA LEU A 178 -7.97 -7.34 -0.96
C LEU A 178 -7.74 -8.52 -1.93
N PRO A 179 -8.10 -9.78 -1.63
CA PRO A 179 -7.90 -10.88 -2.58
C PRO A 179 -8.67 -10.66 -3.90
N ASN A 180 -9.93 -10.22 -3.80
CA ASN A 180 -10.78 -9.96 -4.96
C ASN A 180 -10.26 -8.78 -5.80
N LEU A 181 -9.69 -7.75 -5.15
CA LEU A 181 -9.05 -6.64 -5.82
C LEU A 181 -7.89 -7.15 -6.69
N ILE A 182 -6.97 -7.92 -6.11
CA ILE A 182 -5.78 -8.40 -6.82
C ILE A 182 -6.14 -9.37 -7.94
N MET A 183 -7.09 -10.28 -7.71
CA MET A 183 -7.55 -11.24 -8.72
C MET A 183 -8.21 -10.59 -9.96
N GLN A 184 -8.67 -9.33 -9.86
CA GLN A 184 -9.17 -8.59 -11.03
C GLN A 184 -8.06 -8.14 -11.98
N HIS A 185 -6.81 -8.03 -11.49
CA HIS A 185 -5.70 -7.42 -12.21
C HIS A 185 -4.54 -8.39 -12.50
N VAL A 186 -4.36 -9.40 -11.65
CA VAL A 186 -3.23 -10.34 -11.68
C VAL A 186 -3.73 -11.75 -11.99
N ASP A 187 -3.10 -12.41 -12.96
CA ASP A 187 -3.46 -13.76 -13.41
C ASP A 187 -2.97 -14.84 -12.40
N HIS A 188 -2.82 -16.12 -12.80
CA HIS A 188 -2.61 -17.32 -11.97
C HIS A 188 -1.53 -17.29 -10.85
N SER A 189 -0.75 -16.22 -10.73
CA SER A 189 0.24 -15.97 -9.68
C SER A 189 -0.27 -15.13 -8.51
N ALA A 190 -1.57 -14.79 -8.49
CA ALA A 190 -2.15 -13.90 -7.48
C ALA A 190 -1.99 -14.43 -6.03
N GLY A 191 -1.93 -15.75 -5.82
CA GLY A 191 -1.89 -16.34 -4.47
C GLY A 191 -0.70 -15.86 -3.63
N ASP A 192 0.53 -16.05 -4.11
CA ASP A 192 1.73 -15.62 -3.37
C ASP A 192 1.81 -14.09 -3.23
N LEU A 193 1.26 -13.32 -4.17
CA LEU A 193 1.20 -11.86 -4.07
C LEU A 193 0.17 -11.41 -3.02
N ILE A 194 -1.01 -12.03 -2.99
CA ILE A 194 -2.07 -11.74 -2.01
C ILE A 194 -1.55 -12.03 -0.61
N ASP A 195 -0.86 -13.16 -0.41
CA ASP A 195 -0.28 -13.53 0.89
C ASP A 195 0.77 -12.50 1.34
N LEU A 196 1.68 -12.09 0.44
CA LEU A 196 2.65 -11.02 0.72
C LEU A 196 1.97 -9.71 1.12
N LEU A 197 0.95 -9.29 0.36
CA LEU A 197 0.20 -8.06 0.60
C LEU A 197 -0.58 -8.12 1.93
N GLN A 198 -1.15 -9.27 2.28
CA GLN A 198 -1.81 -9.48 3.58
C GLN A 198 -0.83 -9.38 4.74
N GLY A 199 0.42 -9.80 4.56
CA GLY A 199 1.50 -9.60 5.55
C GLY A 199 1.92 -8.13 5.68
N LEU A 200 2.06 -7.41 4.57
CA LEU A 200 2.45 -6.00 4.55
C LEU A 200 1.34 -5.06 5.05
N LEU A 201 0.07 -5.42 4.82
CA LEU A 201 -1.10 -4.63 5.20
C LEU A 201 -1.75 -5.15 6.51
N ARG A 202 -0.97 -5.78 7.40
CA ARG A 202 -1.42 -6.03 8.77
C ARG A 202 -1.59 -4.72 9.51
N TYR A 203 -2.71 -4.59 10.21
CA TYR A 203 -3.02 -3.40 11.00
C TYR A 203 -1.99 -3.19 12.12
N ASP A 204 -1.77 -4.21 12.95
CA ASP A 204 -0.83 -4.10 14.06
C ASP A 204 0.60 -4.04 13.49
N PRO A 205 1.36 -2.96 13.73
CA PRO A 205 2.73 -2.84 13.26
C PRO A 205 3.67 -3.92 13.84
N ALA A 206 3.33 -4.53 14.98
CA ALA A 206 4.11 -5.63 15.58
C ALA A 206 3.90 -6.97 14.84
N GLU A 207 2.74 -7.16 14.20
CA GLU A 207 2.42 -8.35 13.40
C GLU A 207 2.74 -8.15 11.90
N ARG A 208 3.07 -6.92 11.50
CA ARG A 208 3.33 -6.56 10.11
C ARG A 208 4.65 -7.13 9.63
N LEU A 209 4.62 -7.70 8.43
CA LEU A 209 5.77 -8.34 7.80
C LEU A 209 6.95 -7.36 7.68
N LYS A 210 8.12 -7.76 8.17
CA LYS A 210 9.35 -6.94 8.08
C LYS A 210 9.99 -7.09 6.71
N ALA A 211 10.80 -6.11 6.29
CA ALA A 211 11.46 -6.14 4.98
C ALA A 211 12.31 -7.40 4.76
N ARG A 212 13.07 -7.83 5.79
CA ARG A 212 13.91 -9.03 5.73
C ARG A 212 13.09 -10.32 5.55
N GLU A 213 11.92 -10.40 6.17
CA GLU A 213 11.00 -11.53 6.05
C GLU A 213 10.30 -11.52 4.70
N ALA A 214 9.84 -10.35 4.26
CA ALA A 214 9.22 -10.13 2.97
C ALA A 214 10.13 -10.54 1.80
N LEU A 215 11.44 -10.26 1.87
CA LEU A 215 12.39 -10.68 0.83
C LEU A 215 12.56 -12.20 0.71
N ARG A 216 12.21 -12.96 1.77
CA ARG A 216 12.24 -14.43 1.76
C ARG A 216 10.88 -15.03 1.38
N HIS A 217 9.88 -14.20 1.15
CA HIS A 217 8.52 -14.63 0.84
C HIS A 217 8.47 -15.47 -0.46
N PRO A 218 7.60 -16.51 -0.53
CA PRO A 218 7.39 -17.31 -1.73
C PRO A 218 7.23 -16.52 -3.04
N PHE A 219 6.60 -15.35 -2.97
CA PHE A 219 6.45 -14.43 -4.09
C PHE A 219 7.78 -14.08 -4.79
N PHE A 220 8.86 -13.93 -4.03
CA PHE A 220 10.19 -13.63 -4.57
C PHE A 220 11.05 -14.89 -4.79
N THR A 221 10.79 -15.98 -4.08
CA THR A 221 11.70 -17.14 -4.02
C THR A 221 11.25 -18.36 -4.83
N ARG A 222 9.94 -18.57 -5.10
CA ARG A 222 9.46 -19.79 -5.79
C ARG A 222 9.71 -19.80 -7.29
N ASP A 223 9.96 -18.67 -7.93
CA ASP A 223 10.07 -18.60 -9.39
C ASP A 223 11.23 -17.70 -9.85
N HIS A 224 12.43 -18.28 -9.93
CA HIS A 224 13.65 -17.61 -10.38
C HIS A 224 13.59 -17.11 -11.83
N ARG A 225 12.59 -17.50 -12.63
CA ARG A 225 12.41 -16.98 -14.00
C ARG A 225 11.78 -15.58 -14.04
N ARG A 226 11.26 -15.08 -12.91
CA ARG A 226 10.62 -13.75 -12.82
C ARG A 226 11.59 -12.60 -12.59
N PHE A 227 12.76 -12.89 -12.03
CA PHE A 227 13.74 -11.88 -11.68
C PHE A 227 14.98 -12.14 -12.53
N GLY A 228 15.22 -11.27 -13.52
CA GLY A 228 16.37 -11.38 -14.44
C GLY A 228 17.75 -11.18 -13.79
N TYR A 229 17.87 -11.37 -12.47
CA TYR A 229 19.11 -11.32 -11.70
C TYR A 229 19.04 -12.32 -10.54
N PRO A 230 20.12 -13.07 -10.25
CA PRO A 230 20.23 -13.79 -8.98
C PRO A 230 20.28 -12.80 -7.82
N LEU A 231 19.61 -13.12 -6.72
CA LEU A 231 19.76 -12.44 -5.43
C LEU A 231 21.18 -12.63 -4.88
#